data_AF-A0A350QGA5-F1
#
_entry.id   AF-A0A350QGA5-F1
#
_cell.length_a   1.000
_cell.length_b   1.000
_cell.length_c   1.000
_cell.angle_alpha   90.00
_cell.angle_beta   90.00
_cell.angle_gamma   90.00
#
_symmetry.space_group_name_H-M   'P 1'
#
loop_
_entity.id
_entity.type
_entity.pdbx_description
1 polymer ?
#
loop_
_entity_poly.entity_id
_entity_poly.type
_entity_poly.pdbx_seq_one_letter_code
_entity_poly.pdbx_strand_id
1 'polypeptide(L)'
;EVKGFGRQKGHTELYRGAEYQVDFLPKVKLEIAVLDDQVDRLLEAIQQAAHTGRIGDGKIFVYELERAVRIRTGEADAEAI
;
A
#
# COMPACT_ATOMS: atom_id res chain seq x y z
N GLU A 1 9.47 -0.25 3.49
CA GLU A 1 9.47 -1.56 2.79
C GLU A 1 8.53 -2.49 3.54
N VAL A 2 7.66 -3.25 2.85
CA VAL A 2 6.73 -4.19 3.47
C VAL A 2 6.79 -5.55 2.80
N LYS A 3 6.35 -6.57 3.53
CA LYS A 3 6.30 -7.94 3.06
C LYS A 3 4.85 -8.29 2.70
N GLY A 4 4.61 -8.63 1.44
CA GLY A 4 3.28 -9.01 0.97
C GLY A 4 3.09 -10.54 0.96
N PHE A 5 1.87 -11.00 1.27
CA PHE A 5 1.43 -12.39 1.08
C PHE A 5 0.16 -12.40 0.22
N GLY A 6 0.03 -13.36 -0.71
CA GLY A 6 -1.10 -13.42 -1.63
C GLY A 6 -1.08 -14.65 -2.53
N ARG A 7 -1.91 -14.66 -3.59
CA ARG A 7 -2.03 -15.80 -4.53
C ARG A 7 -0.80 -16.08 -5.40
N GLN A 8 0.26 -15.28 -5.30
CA GLN A 8 1.56 -15.59 -5.90
C GLN A 8 2.15 -16.78 -5.13
N LYS A 9 2.06 -17.98 -5.70
CA LYS A 9 2.49 -19.23 -5.07
C LYS A 9 3.98 -19.13 -4.67
N GLY A 10 4.27 -19.20 -3.37
CA GLY A 10 5.60 -19.53 -2.86
C GLY A 10 5.83 -21.04 -2.98
N HIS A 11 7.02 -21.45 -3.41
CA HIS A 11 7.36 -22.86 -3.52
C HIS A 11 7.46 -23.50 -2.12
N THR A 12 6.91 -24.70 -1.94
CA THR A 12 6.98 -25.43 -0.66
C THR A 12 8.29 -26.21 -0.59
N GLU A 13 9.20 -25.86 0.33
CA GLU A 13 10.35 -26.72 0.69
C GLU A 13 10.18 -27.26 2.12
N LEU A 14 10.39 -28.58 2.29
CA LEU A 14 10.35 -29.24 3.59
C LEU A 14 11.67 -29.00 4.36
N TYR A 15 11.60 -28.40 5.55
CA TYR A 15 12.72 -28.35 6.49
C TYR A 15 12.32 -28.97 7.84
N ARG A 16 12.92 -30.12 8.18
CA ARG A 16 12.77 -30.84 9.47
C ARG A 16 11.34 -31.11 9.95
N GLY A 17 10.42 -31.44 9.03
CA GLY A 17 9.08 -31.92 9.40
C GLY A 17 8.11 -30.85 9.91
N ALA A 18 8.45 -29.57 9.77
CA ALA A 18 7.52 -28.46 9.98
C ALA A 18 7.28 -27.74 8.65
N GLU A 19 6.00 -27.59 8.26
CA GLU A 19 5.61 -26.76 7.11
C GLU A 19 5.86 -25.29 7.45
N TYR A 20 6.94 -24.71 6.94
CA TYR A 20 7.16 -23.26 6.97
C TYR A 20 7.02 -22.71 5.55
N GLN A 21 5.81 -22.31 5.19
CA GLN A 21 5.52 -21.72 3.89
C GLN A 21 5.13 -20.26 4.06
N VAL A 22 6.09 -19.32 3.93
CA VAL A 22 5.75 -17.94 3.55
C VAL A 22 6.92 -17.27 2.81
N ASP A 23 6.99 -17.44 1.49
CA ASP A 23 7.80 -16.56 0.64
C ASP A 23 7.13 -15.18 0.63
N PHE A 24 7.68 -14.26 1.41
CA PHE A 24 7.26 -12.87 1.35
C PHE A 24 7.90 -12.19 0.15
N LEU A 25 7.08 -11.72 -0.78
CA LEU A 25 7.57 -10.88 -1.86
C LEU A 25 7.74 -9.45 -1.36
N PRO A 26 8.87 -8.79 -1.65
CA PRO A 26 9.08 -7.40 -1.29
C PRO A 26 8.05 -6.52 -2.01
N LYS A 27 7.43 -5.62 -1.25
CA LYS A 27 6.46 -4.63 -1.75
C LYS A 27 6.78 -3.26 -1.16
N VAL A 28 6.39 -2.22 -1.87
CA VAL A 28 6.44 -0.84 -1.40
C VAL A 28 5.05 -0.47 -0.87
N LYS A 29 5.00 0.09 0.34
CA LYS A 29 3.78 0.70 0.89
C LYS A 29 3.90 2.21 0.68
N LEU A 30 2.89 2.79 0.05
CA LEU A 30 2.72 4.24 -0.05
C LEU A 30 1.60 4.65 0.90
N GLU A 31 1.83 5.70 1.68
CA GLU A 31 0.84 6.33 2.55
C GLU A 31 0.79 7.79 2.17
N ILE A 32 -0.36 8.25 1.69
CA ILE A 32 -0.54 9.56 1.08
C ILE A 32 -1.77 10.20 1.72
N ALA A 33 -1.59 11.36 2.36
CA ALA A 33 -2.70 12.23 2.74
C ALA A 33 -3.07 13.09 1.52
N VAL A 34 -4.36 13.19 1.24
CA VAL A 34 -4.90 13.91 0.08
C VAL A 34 -6.24 14.52 0.47
N LEU A 35 -6.63 15.61 -0.19
CA LEU A 35 -7.96 16.21 -0.04
C LEU A 35 -9.04 15.30 -0.63
N ASP A 36 -10.22 15.31 -0.03
CA ASP A 36 -11.36 14.46 -0.42
C ASP A 36 -11.74 14.61 -1.90
N ASP A 37 -11.69 15.84 -2.42
CA ASP A 37 -12.03 16.17 -3.81
C ASP A 37 -11.00 15.64 -4.83
N GLN A 38 -9.83 15.19 -4.38
CA GLN A 38 -8.76 14.64 -5.21
C GLN A 38 -8.60 13.11 -5.07
N VAL A 39 -9.37 12.46 -4.19
CA VAL A 39 -9.24 11.02 -3.91
C VAL A 39 -9.39 10.17 -5.17
N ASP A 40 -10.47 10.36 -5.93
CA ASP A 40 -10.76 9.55 -7.13
C ASP A 40 -9.66 9.68 -8.18
N ARG A 41 -9.19 10.92 -8.40
CA ARG A 41 -8.10 11.21 -9.34
C ARG A 41 -6.79 10.53 -8.91
N LEU A 42 -6.49 10.52 -7.61
CA LEU A 42 -5.30 9.85 -7.08
C LEU A 42 -5.40 8.33 -7.24
N LEU A 43 -6.57 7.74 -6.96
CA LEU A 43 -6.81 6.30 -7.13
C LEU A 43 -6.60 5.87 -8.58
N GLU A 44 -7.18 6.60 -9.54
CA GLU A 44 -7.01 6.33 -10.96
C GLU A 44 -5.54 6.41 -11.39
N ALA A 45 -4.83 7.46 -10.96
CA ALA A 45 -3.43 7.65 -11.31
C ALA A 45 -2.54 6.52 -10.77
N ILE A 46 -2.71 6.14 -9.50
CA ILE A 46 -1.93 5.04 -8.89
C ILE A 46 -2.27 3.71 -9.54
N GLN A 47 -3.56 3.44 -9.76
CA GLN A 47 -3.99 2.20 -10.40
C GLN A 47 -3.38 2.06 -11.80
N GLN A 48 -3.48 3.10 -12.63
CA GLN A 48 -2.93 3.06 -13.99
C GLN A 48 -1.41 2.90 -14.01
N ALA A 49 -0.70 3.61 -13.13
CA ALA A 49 0.76 3.55 -13.07
C ALA A 49 1.30 2.22 -12.53
N ALA A 50 0.60 1.61 -11.55
CA ALA A 50 1.04 0.37 -10.90
C ALA A 50 0.50 -0.91 -11.57
N HIS A 51 -0.46 -0.80 -12.51
CA HIS A 51 -1.06 -1.95 -13.15
C HIS A 51 -0.14 -2.60 -14.19
N THR A 52 0.22 -3.86 -13.97
CA THR A 52 0.99 -4.68 -14.92
C THR A 52 0.16 -5.78 -15.57
N GLY A 53 -1.05 -6.02 -15.07
CA GLY A 53 -1.93 -7.12 -15.50
C GLY A 53 -1.53 -8.48 -14.91
N ARG A 54 -0.52 -8.54 -14.04
CA ARG A 54 -0.01 -9.78 -13.44
C ARG A 54 -0.53 -9.93 -12.01
N ILE A 55 -0.55 -11.18 -11.53
CA ILE A 55 -0.87 -11.45 -10.12
C ILE A 55 0.20 -10.79 -9.25
N GLY A 56 -0.25 -9.93 -8.32
CA GLY A 56 0.63 -9.27 -7.36
C GLY A 56 0.76 -7.75 -7.51
N ASP A 57 0.03 -7.11 -8.44
CA ASP A 57 0.01 -5.64 -8.62
C ASP A 57 -0.29 -4.86 -7.33
N GLY A 58 -1.01 -5.47 -6.39
CA GLY A 58 -1.23 -4.94 -5.05
C GLY A 58 -2.68 -4.59 -4.79
N LYS A 59 -2.89 -3.69 -3.81
CA LYS A 59 -4.20 -3.16 -3.41
C LYS A 59 -4.03 -1.72 -2.99
N ILE A 60 -5.07 -0.93 -3.16
CA ILE A 60 -5.18 0.43 -2.62
C ILE A 60 -6.29 0.39 -1.58
N PHE A 61 -6.05 1.01 -0.43
CA PHE A 61 -7.03 1.15 0.64
C PHE A 61 -7.20 2.63 0.95
N VAL A 62 -8.44 3.04 1.20
CA VAL A 62 -8.79 4.41 1.56
C VAL A 62 -9.31 4.39 2.99
N TYR A 63 -8.81 5.32 3.80
CA TYR A 63 -9.23 5.55 5.17
C TYR A 63 -9.51 7.04 5.34
N GLU A 64 -10.53 7.38 6.11
CA GLU A 64 -10.75 8.77 6.51
C GLU A 64 -9.62 9.23 7.45
N LEU A 65 -9.05 10.39 7.18
CA LEU A 65 -8.07 11.04 8.04
C LEU A 65 -8.75 12.17 8.80
N GLU A 66 -9.02 11.95 10.09
CA GLU A 66 -9.75 12.92 10.92
C GLU A 66 -9.02 14.26 11.07
N ARG A 67 -7.68 14.24 11.08
CA ARG A 67 -6.86 15.45 11.26
C ARG A 67 -5.46 15.31 10.67
N ALA A 68 -4.96 16.40 10.07
CA ALA A 68 -3.55 16.53 9.68
C ALA A 68 -2.92 17.76 10.33
N VAL A 69 -1.63 17.69 10.69
CA VAL A 69 -0.88 18.84 11.22
C VAL A 69 0.53 18.87 10.63
N ARG A 70 0.90 20.00 10.03
CA ARG A 70 2.25 20.22 9.51
C ARG A 70 3.16 20.67 10.64
N ILE A 71 4.06 19.79 11.11
CA ILE A 71 4.94 20.03 12.28
C ILE A 71 5.71 21.36 12.19
N ARG A 72 6.17 21.74 10.99
CA ARG A 72 7.00 22.93 10.77
C ARG A 72 6.25 24.25 11.01
N THR A 73 4.97 24.32 10.63
CA THR A 73 4.19 25.58 10.61
C THR A 73 3.05 25.58 11.62
N GLY A 74 2.58 24.40 12.05
CA GLY A 74 1.39 24.23 12.86
C GLY A 74 0.08 24.31 12.08
N GLU A 75 0.14 24.49 10.76
CA GLU A 75 -1.03 24.44 9.87
C GLU A 75 -1.74 23.09 10.00
N ALA A 76 -3.07 23.11 9.84
CA ALA A 76 -3.93 21.94 9.99
C ALA A 76 -4.66 21.58 8.70
N ASP A 77 -4.99 20.30 8.58
CA ASP A 77 -5.89 19.74 7.57
C ASP A 77 -5.52 20.15 6.15
N ALA A 78 -6.38 20.86 5.43
CA ALA A 78 -6.12 21.22 4.03
C ALA A 78 -4.88 22.12 3.84
N GLU A 79 -4.52 22.94 4.83
CA GLU A 79 -3.29 23.75 4.79
C GLU A 79 -2.03 22.91 5.10
N ALA A 80 -2.22 21.80 5.83
CA ALA A 80 -1.16 20.87 6.20
C ALA A 80 -0.78 19.88 5.10
N ILE A 81 -1.68 19.66 4.13
CA ILE A 81 -1.50 18.78 2.97
C ILE A 81 -0.93 19.61 1.83
#